data_AF-A0A9E5LX10-F1
#
_entry.id   AF-A0A9E5LX10-F1
#
_cell.length_a   1.000
_cell.length_b   1.000
_cell.length_c   1.000
_cell.angle_alpha   90.00
_cell.angle_beta   90.00
_cell.angle_gamma   90.00
#
_symmetry.space_group_name_H-M   'P 1'
#
loop_
_entity.id
_entity.type
_entity.pdbx_description
1 polymer ?
#
loop_
_entity_poly.entity_id
_entity_poly.type
_entity_poly.pdbx_seq_one_letter_code
_entity_poly.pdbx_strand_id
1 'polypeptide(L)' 'MAPTDTSNPDYFHKVVDCQWACPAHTDVPEYIRLIAQGRFTDAYMVNRHSNVFPGILGRVC' A
#
# COMPACT_ATOMS: atom_id res chain seq x y z
N MET A 1 9.04 -20.39 6.05
CA MET A 1 7.80 -19.58 6.13
C MET A 1 6.79 -20.23 5.22
N ALA A 2 5.63 -20.64 5.72
CA ALA A 2 4.62 -21.28 4.88
C ALA A 2 4.06 -20.25 3.87
N PRO A 3 3.76 -20.64 2.62
CA PRO A 3 3.13 -19.73 1.65
C PRO A 3 1.77 -19.26 2.15
N THR A 4 1.49 -17.97 1.97
CA THR A 4 0.20 -17.33 2.25
C THR A 4 -0.90 -18.02 1.44
N ASP A 5 -1.92 -18.56 2.11
CA ASP A 5 -3.08 -19.16 1.46
C ASP A 5 -3.91 -18.08 0.74
N THR A 6 -4.00 -18.19 -0.59
CA THR A 6 -4.66 -17.21 -1.48
C THR A 6 -6.09 -17.60 -1.84
N SER A 7 -6.62 -18.69 -1.29
CA SER A 7 -7.94 -19.24 -1.64
C SER A 7 -9.12 -18.44 -1.06
N ASN A 8 -8.90 -17.70 0.03
CA ASN A 8 -9.90 -16.86 0.65
C ASN A 8 -9.57 -15.36 0.47
N PRO A 9 -10.38 -14.58 -0.28
CA PRO A 9 -10.19 -13.13 -0.45
C PRO A 9 -10.10 -12.35 0.86
N ASP A 10 -10.83 -12.80 1.89
CA ASP A 10 -10.84 -12.17 3.22
C ASP A 10 -9.51 -12.32 3.96
N TYR A 11 -8.68 -13.29 3.57
CA TYR A 11 -7.35 -13.46 4.15
C TYR A 11 -6.42 -12.30 3.77
N PHE A 12 -6.54 -11.75 2.56
CA PHE A 12 -5.77 -10.57 2.15
C PHE A 12 -6.17 -9.31 2.93
N HIS A 13 -7.45 -9.22 3.31
CA HIS A 13 -7.95 -8.14 4.17
C HIS A 13 -7.36 -8.19 5.59
N LYS A 14 -6.99 -9.36 6.10
CA LYS A 14 -6.41 -9.54 7.43
C LYS A 14 -4.87 -9.48 7.44
N VAL A 15 -4.23 -9.64 6.29
CA VAL A 15 -2.75 -9.67 6.17
C VAL A 15 -2.18 -8.31 5.76
N VAL A 16 -3.01 -7.43 5.17
CA VAL A 16 -2.64 -6.05 4.83
C VAL A 16 -3.37 -5.06 5.74
N ASP A 17 -3.03 -5.08 7.02
CA ASP A 17 -3.61 -4.15 8.01
C ASP A 17 -3.34 -2.68 7.63
N CYS A 18 -2.22 -2.39 6.97
CA CYS A 18 -1.83 -1.01 6.64
C CYS A 18 -2.76 -0.33 5.63
N GLN A 19 -3.32 -1.07 4.67
CA GLN A 19 -4.24 -0.52 3.67
C GLN A 19 -5.64 -0.30 4.25
N TRP A 20 -6.08 -1.19 5.14
CA TRP A 20 -7.34 -1.03 5.86
C TRP A 20 -7.30 0.05 6.92
N ALA A 21 -6.17 0.18 7.63
CA ALA A 21 -5.97 1.22 8.62
C ALA A 21 -5.84 2.62 8.00
N CYS A 22 -5.41 2.70 6.73
CA CYS A 22 -5.28 3.98 6.03
C CYS A 22 -6.68 4.57 5.72
N PRO A 23 -7.03 5.76 6.24
CA PRO A 23 -8.33 6.38 5.96
C PRO A 23 -8.54 6.75 4.49
N ALA A 24 -7.44 6.96 3.75
CA ALA A 24 -7.46 7.24 2.32
C ALA A 24 -7.53 5.96 1.46
N HIS A 25 -7.50 4.77 2.08
CA HIS A 25 -7.43 3.48 1.39
C HIS A 25 -6.34 3.44 0.30
N THR A 26 -5.18 4.05 0.60
CA THR A 26 -4.00 3.99 -0.27
C THR A 26 -3.51 2.55 -0.37
N ASP A 27 -3.14 2.10 -1.56
CA ASP A 27 -2.51 0.78 -1.77
C ASP A 27 -1.06 0.79 -1.25
N VAL A 28 -0.94 0.64 0.07
CA VAL A 28 0.34 0.66 0.79
C VAL A 28 1.29 -0.45 0.33
N PRO A 29 0.85 -1.72 0.19
CA PRO A 29 1.73 -2.79 -0.29
C PRO A 29 2.29 -2.50 -1.68
N GLU A 30 1.46 -2.01 -2.60
CA GLU A 30 1.88 -1.81 -3.98
C GLU A 30 2.98 -0.74 -4.08
N TYR A 31 2.77 0.45 -3.50
CA TYR A 31 3.78 1.49 -3.59
C TYR A 31 5.08 1.11 -2.86
N ILE A 32 5.00 0.38 -1.73
CA ILE A 32 6.20 -0.12 -1.02
C ILE A 32 6.96 -1.12 -1.90
N ARG A 33 6.25 -2.02 -2.60
CA ARG A 33 6.88 -2.98 -3.51
C ARG A 33 7.57 -2.28 -4.68
N LEU A 34 6.98 -1.20 -5.20
CA LEU A 34 7.58 -0.37 -6.25
C LEU A 34 8.84 0.37 -5.74
N ILE A 35 8.82 0.88 -4.51
CA ILE A 35 10.00 1.46 -3.85
C ILE A 35 11.12 0.42 -3.72
N ALA A 36 10.80 -0.80 -3.29
CA ALA A 36 11.77 -1.89 -3.17
C ALA A 36 12.41 -2.28 -4.53
N GLN A 37 11.71 -2.02 -5.63
CA GLN A 37 12.21 -2.22 -7.00
C GLN A 37 12.95 -1.00 -7.56
N GLY A 38 13.12 0.08 -6.79
CA GLY A 38 13.71 1.34 -7.25
C GLY A 38 12.80 2.17 -8.17
N ARG A 39 11.53 1.79 -8.31
CA ARG A 39 10.54 2.45 -9.18
C ARG A 39 9.82 3.57 -8.43
N PHE A 40 10.57 4.60 -8.04
CA PHE A 40 10.06 5.66 -7.17
C PHE A 40 8.94 6.50 -7.81
N THR A 41 9.03 6.79 -9.11
CA THR A 41 7.98 7.53 -9.82
C THR A 41 6.67 6.76 -9.82
N ASP A 42 6.72 5.46 -10.10
CA ASP A 42 5.53 4.62 -10.14
C ASP A 42 4.91 4.49 -8.75
N ALA A 43 5.75 4.31 -7.71
CA ALA A 43 5.30 4.30 -6.32
C ALA A 43 4.59 5.61 -5.94
N TYR A 44 5.14 6.76 -6.36
CA TYR A 44 4.51 8.06 -6.14
C TYR A 44 3.15 8.16 -6.83
N MET A 45 3.04 7.67 -8.06
CA MET A 45 1.78 7.71 -8.82
C MET A 45 0.70 6.82 -8.19
N VAL A 46 1.07 5.63 -7.70
CA VAL A 46 0.15 4.74 -6.97
C VAL A 46 -0.34 5.42 -5.69
N ASN A 47 0.55 6.02 -4.90
CA ASN A 47 0.15 6.75 -3.70
C ASN A 47 -0.75 7.96 -4.04
N ARG A 48 -0.44 8.68 -5.12
CA ARG A 48 -1.20 9.85 -5.57
C ARG A 48 -2.63 9.52 -6.03
N HIS A 49 -2.88 8.31 -6.50
CA HIS A 49 -4.21 7.90 -6.95
C HIS A 49 -5.27 8.04 -5.85
N SER A 50 -4.95 7.58 -4.64
CA SER A 50 -5.86 7.67 -3.48
C SER A 50 -5.61 8.90 -2.61
N ASN A 51 -4.42 9.50 -2.68
CA ASN A 51 -4.02 10.61 -1.83
C ASN A 51 -3.48 11.80 -2.65
N VAL A 52 -4.24 12.90 -2.69
CA VAL A 52 -3.85 14.13 -3.39
C VAL A 52 -2.62 14.84 -2.82
N PHE A 53 -2.18 14.50 -1.60
CA PHE A 53 -0.99 15.06 -0.95
C PHE A 53 -0.05 13.97 -0.37
N PRO A 54 0.59 13.14 -1.22
CA PRO A 54 1.44 12.03 -0.77
C PRO A 54 2.59 12.50 0.14
N GLY A 55 3.22 13.62 -0.21
CA GLY A 55 4.35 14.15 0.54
C GLY A 55 3.99 14.77 1.89
N ILE A 56 2.77 15.29 2.07
CA ILE A 56 2.32 15.84 3.35
C ILE A 56 1.86 14.70 4.26
N LEU A 57 0.94 13.85 3.76
CA LEU A 57 0.44 12.75 4.57
C LEU A 57 1.55 11.76 4.93
N GLY A 58 2.50 11.47 4.04
CA GLY A 58 3.64 10.60 4.36
C GLY A 58 4.62 11.14 5.41
N ARG A 59 4.45 12.39 5.88
CA ARG A 59 5.25 12.98 6.98
C ARG A 59 4.45 13.24 8.25
N VAL A 60 3.13 13.38 8.14
CA VAL A 60 2.27 13.86 9.24
C VAL A 60 1.35 12.77 9.76
N CYS A 61 0.84 11.90 8.87
CA CYS A 61 0.07 10.72 9.26
C CYS A 61 0.98 9.70 9.95
#